data_AF-A0A662LZ26-F1
#
_entry.id   AF-A0A662LZ26-F1
#
_cell.length_a   1.000
_cell.length_b   1.000
_cell.length_c   1.000
_cell.angle_alpha   90.00
_cell.angle_beta   90.00
_cell.angle_gamma   90.00
#
_symmetry.space_group_name_H-M   'P 1'
#
loop_
_entity.id
_entity.type
_entity.pdbx_description
1 polymer ?
#
loop_
_entity_poly.entity_id
_entity_poly.type
_entity_poly.pdbx_seq_one_letter_code
_entity_poly.pdbx_strand_id
1 'polypeptide(L)'
;MSNDSCIYGVDLSEEITPIQVRDAIVNCFFQAQKELMAYMEKTTELSAESIEDFNVNMIIENAFEDVGGDFNNPTKETLNQVVLKLMEFAKDAFRETETIEKHAGEIKQLIDKLD
;
A
#
# COMPACT_ATOMS: atom_id res chain seq x y z
N MET A 1 -0.05 -12.75 25.55
CA MET A 1 0.98 -11.98 24.83
C MET A 1 0.44 -11.81 23.43
N SER A 2 -0.01 -10.60 23.09
CA SER A 2 -0.50 -10.33 21.74
C SER A 2 0.71 -10.36 20.81
N ASN A 3 0.69 -11.21 19.79
CA ASN A 3 1.77 -11.27 18.81
C ASN A 3 1.75 -9.97 17.99
N ASP A 4 2.72 -9.09 18.23
CA ASP A 4 2.99 -7.86 17.44
C ASP A 4 3.55 -8.17 16.04
N SER A 5 3.12 -9.26 15.41
CA SER A 5 3.76 -9.81 14.20
C SER A 5 2.82 -9.78 13.00
N CYS A 6 1.99 -8.75 12.86
CA CYS A 6 1.10 -8.61 11.71
C CYS A 6 1.33 -7.29 10.98
N ILE A 7 1.50 -7.33 9.66
CA ILE A 7 1.62 -6.15 8.80
C ILE A 7 0.47 -6.20 7.78
N TYR A 8 -0.42 -5.21 7.83
CA TYR A 8 -1.59 -5.08 6.94
C TYR A 8 -2.47 -6.33 6.80
N GLY A 9 -2.56 -7.14 7.86
CA GLY A 9 -3.34 -8.39 7.88
C GLY A 9 -2.54 -9.65 7.54
N VAL A 10 -1.24 -9.56 7.29
CA VAL A 10 -0.34 -10.70 7.06
C VAL A 10 0.38 -11.06 8.35
N ASP A 11 0.25 -12.31 8.81
CA ASP A 11 0.99 -12.84 9.95
C ASP A 11 2.43 -13.20 9.55
N LEU A 12 3.41 -12.58 10.21
CA LEU A 12 4.83 -12.77 9.94
C LEU A 12 5.41 -14.07 10.51
N SER A 13 4.63 -14.79 11.33
CA SER A 13 5.00 -16.08 11.92
C SER A 13 4.64 -17.28 11.02
N GLU A 14 3.85 -17.05 9.98
CA GLU A 14 3.45 -18.06 8.99
C GLU A 14 4.23 -17.89 7.68
N GLU A 15 4.09 -18.86 6.78
CA GLU A 15 4.60 -18.76 5.41
C GLU A 15 3.82 -17.66 4.67
N ILE A 16 4.57 -16.73 4.06
CA ILE A 16 3.99 -15.59 3.35
C ILE A 16 3.96 -15.90 1.85
N THR A 17 2.79 -15.73 1.24
CA THR A 17 2.58 -15.92 -0.20
C THR A 17 2.53 -14.59 -0.94
N PRO A 18 2.86 -14.56 -2.25
CA PRO A 18 2.75 -13.35 -3.06
C PRO A 18 1.34 -12.73 -3.07
N ILE A 19 0.31 -13.58 -3.02
CA ILE A 19 -1.11 -13.19 -2.94
C ILE A 19 -1.38 -12.40 -1.65
N GLN A 20 -0.88 -12.89 -0.50
CA GLN A 20 -1.01 -12.17 0.77
C GLN A 20 -0.29 -10.82 0.75
N VAL A 21 0.88 -10.73 0.11
CA VAL A 21 1.60 -9.45 -0.02
C VAL A 21 0.84 -8.47 -0.92
N ARG A 22 0.22 -8.95 -2.01
CA ARG A 22 -0.65 -8.15 -2.87
C ARG A 22 -1.86 -7.62 -2.10
N ASP A 23 -2.50 -8.44 -1.26
CA ASP A 23 -3.59 -8.01 -0.39
C ASP A 23 -3.10 -7.00 0.68
N ALA A 24 -1.90 -7.20 1.21
CA ALA A 24 -1.26 -6.27 2.13
C ALA A 24 -1.02 -4.90 1.49
N ILE A 25 -0.60 -4.85 0.21
CA ILE A 25 -0.43 -3.59 -0.55
C ILE A 25 -1.77 -2.86 -0.65
N VAL A 26 -2.85 -3.57 -0.97
CA VAL A 26 -4.22 -3.01 -1.02
C VAL A 26 -4.61 -2.41 0.33
N ASN A 27 -4.47 -3.18 1.40
CA ASN A 27 -4.79 -2.72 2.75
C ASN A 27 -3.93 -1.55 3.21
N CYS A 28 -2.64 -1.56 2.87
CA CYS A 28 -1.70 -0.48 3.14
C CYS A 28 -2.18 0.83 2.51
N PHE A 29 -2.55 0.78 1.24
CA PHE A 29 -2.98 1.97 0.50
C PHE A 29 -4.32 2.52 1.03
N PHE A 30 -5.27 1.63 1.38
CA PHE A 30 -6.51 2.03 2.05
C PHE A 30 -6.26 2.69 3.42
N GLN A 31 -5.31 2.19 4.20
CA GLN A 31 -4.98 2.79 5.50
C GLN A 31 -4.33 4.16 5.34
N ALA A 32 -3.36 4.29 4.43
CA ALA A 32 -2.71 5.56 4.13
C ALA A 32 -3.72 6.63 3.68
N GLN A 33 -4.67 6.28 2.81
CA GLN A 33 -5.74 7.20 2.38
C GLN A 33 -6.62 7.64 3.56
N LYS A 34 -7.01 6.72 4.45
CA LYS A 34 -7.81 7.04 5.63
C LYS A 34 -7.07 7.96 6.61
N GLU A 35 -5.78 7.71 6.84
CA GLU A 35 -4.95 8.54 7.71
C GLU A 35 -4.85 9.96 7.18
N LEU A 36 -4.65 10.11 5.87
CA LEU A 36 -4.64 11.41 5.21
C LEU A 36 -6.00 12.13 5.33
N MET A 37 -7.11 11.45 5.04
CA MET A 37 -8.46 12.03 5.18
C MET A 37 -8.67 12.54 6.61
N ALA A 38 -8.33 11.73 7.62
CA ALA A 38 -8.45 12.08 9.02
C ALA A 38 -7.53 13.24 9.43
N TYR A 39 -6.35 13.37 8.82
CA TYR A 39 -5.44 14.49 9.04
C TYR A 39 -6.00 15.80 8.44
N MET A 40 -6.56 15.75 7.24
CA MET A 40 -7.11 16.93 6.58
C MET A 40 -8.40 17.42 7.22
N GLU A 41 -9.28 16.53 7.67
CA GLU A 41 -10.46 16.88 8.48
C GLU A 41 -10.07 17.65 9.76
N LYS A 42 -8.90 17.37 10.33
CA LYS A 42 -8.41 18.04 11.54
C LYS A 42 -7.69 19.36 11.27
N THR A 43 -7.10 19.52 10.10
CA THR A 43 -6.16 20.62 9.80
C THR A 43 -6.72 21.66 8.83
N THR A 44 -7.79 21.35 8.11
CA THR A 44 -8.42 22.23 7.12
C THR A 44 -9.94 22.19 7.27
N GLU A 45 -10.64 23.31 7.03
CA GLU A 45 -12.10 23.32 6.84
C GLU A 45 -12.49 22.78 5.44
N LEU A 46 -11.57 22.13 4.72
CA LEU A 46 -11.86 21.51 3.44
C LEU A 46 -12.73 20.27 3.70
N SER A 47 -13.90 20.21 3.06
CA SER A 47 -14.75 19.03 3.13
C SER A 47 -14.04 17.86 2.44
N ALA A 48 -14.26 16.65 2.96
CA ALA A 48 -13.80 15.39 2.39
C ALA A 48 -14.09 15.26 0.87
N GLU A 49 -15.02 16.06 0.34
CA GLU A 49 -15.40 16.16 -1.08
C GLU A 49 -14.28 16.65 -2.01
N SER A 50 -13.25 17.30 -1.50
CA SER A 50 -12.11 17.78 -2.33
C SER A 50 -11.00 16.75 -2.52
N ILE A 51 -11.11 15.60 -1.86
CA ILE A 51 -10.21 14.47 -2.04
C ILE A 51 -10.83 13.59 -3.12
N GLU A 52 -10.13 13.39 -4.23
CA GLU A 52 -10.55 12.38 -5.19
C GLU A 52 -10.65 11.05 -4.45
N ASP A 53 -11.88 10.52 -4.41
CA ASP A 53 -12.19 9.23 -3.80
C ASP A 53 -11.59 8.16 -4.71
N PHE A 54 -10.28 7.93 -4.55
CA PHE A 54 -9.54 7.03 -5.38
C PHE A 54 -10.05 5.61 -5.15
N ASN A 55 -10.47 4.95 -6.22
CA ASN A 55 -10.72 3.52 -6.17
C ASN A 55 -9.36 2.81 -6.03
N VAL A 56 -8.98 2.51 -4.79
CA VAL A 56 -7.69 1.88 -4.44
C VAL A 56 -7.42 0.61 -5.24
N ASN A 57 -8.46 -0.22 -5.45
CA ASN A 57 -8.32 -1.43 -6.26
C ASN A 57 -7.93 -1.08 -7.70
N MET A 58 -8.59 -0.09 -8.30
CA MET A 58 -8.26 0.37 -9.66
C MET A 58 -6.83 0.91 -9.74
N ILE A 59 -6.37 1.70 -8.76
CA ILE A 59 -4.99 2.21 -8.75
C ILE A 59 -3.99 1.07 -8.71
N ILE A 60 -4.23 0.07 -7.85
CA ILE A 60 -3.30 -1.03 -7.67
C ILE A 60 -3.33 -1.96 -8.89
N GLU A 61 -4.50 -2.28 -9.42
CA GLU A 61 -4.64 -3.03 -10.67
C GLU A 61 -3.89 -2.33 -11.81
N ASN A 62 -4.08 -1.02 -11.99
CA ASN A 62 -3.35 -0.24 -12.98
C ASN A 62 -1.83 -0.25 -12.74
N ALA A 63 -1.38 -0.20 -11.48
CA ALA A 63 0.04 -0.29 -11.16
C ALA A 63 0.63 -1.66 -11.55
N PHE A 64 -0.13 -2.74 -11.42
CA PHE A 64 0.25 -4.06 -11.93
C PHE A 64 0.33 -4.07 -13.45
N GLU A 65 -0.68 -3.52 -14.14
CA GLU A 65 -0.68 -3.42 -15.61
C GLU A 65 0.52 -2.62 -16.13
N ASP A 66 0.83 -1.48 -15.49
CA ASP A 66 1.93 -0.58 -15.86
C ASP A 66 3.31 -1.24 -15.79
N VAL A 67 3.51 -2.17 -14.86
CA VAL A 67 4.76 -2.92 -14.71
C VAL A 67 4.76 -4.24 -15.49
N GLY A 68 3.68 -4.54 -16.21
CA GLY A 68 3.50 -5.80 -16.94
C GLY A 68 3.28 -7.02 -16.04
N GLY A 69 2.78 -6.82 -14.82
CA GLY A 69 2.48 -7.86 -13.85
C GLY A 69 1.03 -8.36 -13.92
N ASP A 70 0.76 -9.48 -13.24
CA ASP A 70 -0.59 -10.03 -13.06
C ASP A 70 -1.04 -9.82 -11.60
N PHE A 71 -2.09 -9.02 -11.41
CA PHE A 71 -2.66 -8.75 -10.09
C PHE A 71 -3.16 -10.02 -9.38
N ASN A 72 -3.66 -11.00 -10.13
CA ASN A 72 -4.19 -12.25 -9.58
C ASN A 72 -3.09 -13.27 -9.30
N ASN A 73 -1.99 -13.23 -10.04
CA ASN A 73 -0.82 -14.10 -9.87
C ASN A 73 0.46 -13.26 -9.70
N PRO A 74 0.58 -12.50 -8.61
CA PRO A 74 1.72 -11.63 -8.40
C PRO A 74 3.01 -12.44 -8.18
N THR A 75 4.13 -11.90 -8.65
CA THR A 75 5.47 -12.40 -8.35
C THR A 75 6.21 -11.42 -7.46
N LYS A 76 7.24 -11.88 -6.74
CA LYS A 76 8.12 -11.03 -5.92
C LYS A 76 8.69 -9.84 -6.70
N GLU A 77 9.06 -10.04 -7.96
CA GLU A 77 9.58 -8.98 -8.84
C GLU A 77 8.49 -7.94 -9.12
N THR A 78 7.32 -8.37 -9.58
CA THR A 78 6.20 -7.46 -9.88
C THR A 78 5.75 -6.69 -8.64
N LEU A 79 5.71 -7.32 -7.47
CA LEU A 79 5.37 -6.67 -6.20
C LEU A 79 6.35 -5.55 -5.85
N ASN A 80 7.66 -5.77 -6.03
CA ASN A 80 8.65 -4.72 -5.81
C ASN A 80 8.41 -3.52 -6.75
N GLN A 81 8.17 -3.78 -8.04
CA GLN A 81 7.95 -2.73 -9.03
C GLN A 81 6.65 -1.96 -8.75
N VAL A 82 5.57 -2.67 -8.38
CA VAL A 82 4.29 -2.07 -7.98
C VAL A 82 4.48 -1.13 -6.80
N VAL A 83 5.20 -1.54 -5.75
CA VAL A 83 5.45 -0.67 -4.58
C VAL A 83 6.18 0.60 -4.98
N LEU A 84 7.21 0.51 -5.84
CA LEU A 84 7.93 1.69 -6.32
C LEU A 84 7.00 2.63 -7.11
N LYS A 85 6.17 2.08 -8.00
CA LYS A 85 5.19 2.85 -8.78
C LYS A 85 4.17 3.56 -7.89
N LEU A 86 3.66 2.85 -6.87
CA LEU A 86 2.71 3.41 -5.90
C LEU A 86 3.34 4.49 -5.03
N MET A 87 4.63 4.36 -4.67
CA MET A 87 5.36 5.42 -3.96
C MET A 87 5.50 6.68 -4.82
N GLU A 88 5.78 6.55 -6.12
CA GLU A 88 5.84 7.68 -7.05
C GLU A 88 4.49 8.40 -7.14
N PHE A 89 3.41 7.63 -7.36
CA PHE A 89 2.06 8.17 -7.36
C PHE A 89 1.70 8.89 -6.05
N ALA A 90 2.03 8.26 -4.92
CA ALA A 90 1.74 8.82 -3.60
C ALA A 90 2.51 10.11 -3.32
N LYS A 91 3.76 10.24 -3.80
CA LYS A 91 4.55 11.47 -3.64
C LYS A 91 3.92 12.65 -4.36
N ASP A 92 3.41 12.43 -5.56
CA ASP A 92 2.73 13.45 -6.35
C ASP A 92 1.39 13.86 -5.72
N ALA A 93 0.65 12.89 -5.17
CA ALA A 93 -0.67 13.12 -4.58
C ALA A 93 -0.63 13.72 -3.16
N PHE A 94 0.30 13.29 -2.29
CA PHE A 94 0.16 13.48 -0.84
C PHE A 94 1.22 14.35 -0.18
N ARG A 95 2.37 14.59 -0.83
CA ARG A 95 3.49 15.43 -0.34
C ARG A 95 4.08 15.07 1.05
N GLU A 96 3.52 14.10 1.78
CA GLU A 96 4.04 13.60 3.05
C GLU A 96 4.96 12.39 2.85
N THR A 97 6.22 12.66 2.53
CA THR A 97 7.23 11.63 2.20
C THR A 97 7.46 10.63 3.33
N GLU A 98 7.44 11.06 4.60
CA GLU A 98 7.70 10.18 5.75
C GLU A 98 6.65 9.07 5.90
N THR A 99 5.37 9.42 5.75
CA THR A 99 4.25 8.47 5.79
C THR A 99 4.40 7.44 4.67
N ILE A 100 4.70 7.89 3.45
CA ILE A 100 4.89 7.03 2.28
C ILE A 100 6.06 6.05 2.49
N GLU A 101 7.21 6.53 2.98
CA GLU A 101 8.40 5.71 3.22
C GLU A 101 8.17 4.66 4.31
N LYS A 102 7.44 5.01 5.38
CA LYS A 102 7.04 4.05 6.42
C LYS A 102 6.21 2.91 5.83
N HIS A 103 5.12 3.24 5.15
CA HIS A 103 4.22 2.25 4.52
C HIS A 103 4.96 1.35 3.52
N ALA A 104 5.81 1.93 2.68
CA ALA A 104 6.62 1.19 1.72
C ALA A 104 7.65 0.27 2.40
N GLY A 105 8.27 0.73 3.49
CA GLY A 105 9.21 -0.07 4.29
C GLY A 105 8.56 -1.30 4.92
N GLU A 106 7.33 -1.17 5.41
CA GLU A 106 6.56 -2.28 5.99
C GLU A 106 6.16 -3.31 4.92
N ILE A 107 5.71 -2.88 3.73
CA ILE A 107 5.46 -3.81 2.61
C ILE A 107 6.74 -4.48 2.15
N LYS A 108 7.86 -3.75 2.09
CA LYS A 108 9.15 -4.33 1.71
C LYS A 108 9.57 -5.49 2.62
N GLN A 109 9.31 -5.39 3.92
CA GLN A 109 9.56 -6.49 4.86
C GLN A 109 8.76 -7.76 4.50
N LEU A 110 7.54 -7.62 3.98
CA LEU A 110 6.74 -8.74 3.49
C LEU A 110 7.31 -9.33 2.21
N ILE A 111 7.69 -8.48 1.25
CA ILE A 111 8.27 -8.90 -0.03
C ILE A 111 9.61 -9.64 0.18
N ASP A 112 10.46 -9.15 1.10
CA ASP A 112 11.77 -9.74 1.39
C ASP A 112 11.64 -11.15 2.00
N LYS A 113 10.47 -11.49 2.57
CA LYS A 113 10.15 -12.82 3.10
C LYS A 113 9.62 -13.82 2.06
N LEU A 114 9.35 -13.39 0.84
CA LEU A 114 9.01 -14.29 -0.27
C LEU A 114 10.29 -14.99 -0.75
N ASP A 115 10.22 -16.28 -1.06
CA ASP A 115 11.35 -17.03 -1.67
C ASP A 115 11.64 -16.57 -3.12
#